data_AF-A0A6P1L571-F1
#
_entry.id   AF-A0A6P1L571-F1
#
_cell.length_a   1.000
_cell.length_b   1.000
_cell.length_c   1.000
_cell.angle_alpha   90.00
_cell.angle_beta   90.00
_cell.angle_gamma   90.00
#
_symmetry.space_group_name_H-M   'P 1'
#
loop_
_entity.id
_entity.type
_entity.pdbx_description
1 polymer ?
#
loop_
_entity_poly.entity_id
_entity_poly.type
_entity_poly.pdbx_seq_one_letter_code
_entity_poly.pdbx_strand_id
1 'polypeptide(L)'
;MTDRIDQIIEKLHQLKEIRQQLVNEPMSSPGAWVHQYEVRKQYKKGGEIYWYVYAKWQANEPIFKRNPKPRLKGIVKRGKNPEYTCHQHIGRVGSSTGLGTDPEVTEAYREWENRKRLDAIDKALEEIETALIRVMPKS
;
A
#
# COMPACT_ATOMS: atom_id res chain seq x y z
N MET A 1 -30.75 13.81 24.08
CA MET A 1 -29.40 14.39 23.81
C MET A 1 -28.31 13.36 24.13
N THR A 2 -28.51 12.53 25.17
CA THR A 2 -27.80 11.28 25.50
C THR A 2 -27.61 10.34 24.30
N ASP A 3 -28.66 10.03 23.52
CA ASP A 3 -28.56 9.11 22.37
C ASP A 3 -27.46 9.44 21.34
N ARG A 4 -27.17 10.73 21.12
CA ARG A 4 -26.13 11.13 20.16
C ARG A 4 -24.73 10.94 20.71
N ILE A 5 -24.53 11.17 22.01
CA ILE A 5 -23.23 10.98 22.67
C ILE A 5 -22.93 9.48 22.77
N ASP A 6 -23.92 8.68 23.16
CA ASP A 6 -23.77 7.23 23.27
C ASP A 6 -23.46 6.60 21.90
N GLN A 7 -24.11 7.06 20.82
CA GLN A 7 -23.78 6.65 19.44
C GLN A 7 -22.35 7.01 19.02
N ILE A 8 -21.82 8.15 19.48
CA ILE A 8 -20.42 8.54 19.20
C ILE A 8 -19.46 7.63 19.96
N ILE A 9 -19.75 7.33 21.24
CA ILE A 9 -18.96 6.40 22.06
C ILE A 9 -18.94 5.00 21.44
N GLU A 10 -20.09 4.51 21.00
CA GLU A 10 -20.20 3.19 20.35
C GLU A 10 -19.36 3.13 19.06
N LYS A 11 -19.47 4.14 18.19
CA LYS A 11 -18.65 4.22 16.97
C LYS A 11 -17.16 4.30 17.26
N LEU A 12 -16.76 5.00 18.32
CA LEU A 12 -15.37 5.05 18.77
C LEU A 12 -14.87 3.68 19.23
N HIS A 13 -15.68 2.92 19.96
CA HIS A 13 -15.34 1.54 20.34
C HIS A 13 -15.19 0.65 19.09
N GLN A 14 -16.13 0.72 18.15
CA GLN A 14 -16.05 -0.01 16.89
C GLN A 14 -14.78 0.32 16.09
N LEU A 15 -14.43 1.60 15.97
CA LEU A 15 -13.20 2.02 15.28
C LEU A 15 -11.94 1.48 15.97
N LYS A 16 -11.88 1.51 17.30
CA LYS A 16 -10.77 0.95 18.08
C LYS A 16 -10.66 -0.57 17.91
N GLU A 17 -11.79 -1.27 17.84
CA GLU A 17 -11.82 -2.71 17.61
C GLU A 17 -11.34 -3.07 16.19
N ILE A 18 -11.86 -2.38 15.16
CA ILE A 18 -11.42 -2.57 13.76
C ILE A 18 -9.92 -2.28 13.63
N ARG A 19 -9.43 -1.21 14.27
CA ARG A 19 -8.00 -0.90 14.32
C ARG A 19 -7.19 -2.06 14.90
N GLN A 20 -7.63 -2.60 16.03
CA GLN A 20 -6.94 -3.70 16.71
C GLN A 20 -6.95 -5.00 15.89
N GLN A 21 -7.99 -5.23 15.10
CA GLN A 21 -8.04 -6.34 14.14
C GLN A 21 -7.06 -6.10 12.99
N LEU A 22 -7.08 -4.90 12.39
CA LEU A 22 -6.24 -4.55 11.24
C LEU A 22 -4.73 -4.60 11.52
N VAL A 23 -4.29 -4.27 12.74
CA VAL A 23 -2.85 -4.33 13.08
C VAL A 23 -2.28 -5.75 13.10
N ASN A 24 -3.15 -6.77 13.13
CA ASN A 24 -2.74 -8.17 13.06
C ASN A 24 -2.73 -8.72 11.61
N GLU A 25 -3.25 -7.95 10.65
CA GLU A 25 -3.30 -8.36 9.25
C GLU A 25 -2.00 -7.99 8.51
N PRO A 26 -1.61 -8.75 7.47
CA PRO A 26 -0.56 -8.34 6.55
C PRO A 26 -0.85 -6.96 5.96
N MET A 27 0.18 -6.10 5.93
CA MET A 27 0.02 -4.70 5.60
C MET A 27 1.23 -4.16 4.85
N SER A 28 0.98 -3.26 3.92
CA SER A 28 2.06 -2.58 3.22
C SER A 28 2.86 -1.70 4.19
N SER A 29 4.13 -1.48 3.86
CA SER A 29 4.97 -0.50 4.58
C SER A 29 4.32 0.89 4.56
N PRO A 30 4.50 1.70 5.62
CA PRO A 30 4.03 3.09 5.64
C PRO A 30 4.56 3.87 4.43
N GLY A 31 3.71 4.69 3.81
CA GLY A 31 4.07 5.49 2.64
C GLY A 31 4.23 4.71 1.32
N ALA A 32 3.93 3.40 1.30
CA ALA A 32 3.89 2.60 0.09
C ALA A 32 2.56 2.76 -0.67
N TRP A 33 2.61 2.68 -2.00
CA TRP A 33 1.43 2.57 -2.86
C TRP A 33 1.69 1.66 -4.06
N VAL A 34 0.62 1.11 -4.65
CA VAL A 34 0.71 0.31 -5.87
C VAL A 34 0.58 1.21 -7.09
N HIS A 35 1.56 1.13 -7.99
CA HIS A 35 1.52 1.79 -9.29
C HIS A 35 1.33 0.77 -10.40
N GLN A 36 0.25 0.91 -11.17
CA GLN A 36 0.04 0.16 -12.41
C GLN A 36 0.63 0.89 -13.60
N TYR A 37 1.23 0.14 -14.51
CA TYR A 37 1.78 0.67 -15.77
C TYR A 37 1.60 -0.34 -16.91
N GLU A 38 1.49 0.19 -18.11
CA GLU A 38 1.33 -0.60 -19.33
C GLU A 38 2.65 -0.72 -20.08
N VAL A 39 2.89 -1.91 -20.62
CA VAL A 39 4.04 -2.23 -21.46
C VAL A 39 3.54 -2.75 -22.79
N ARG A 40 3.89 -2.03 -23.85
CA ARG A 40 3.69 -2.46 -25.23
C ARG A 40 4.92 -3.22 -25.71
N LYS A 41 4.74 -4.45 -26.20
CA LYS A 41 5.84 -5.27 -26.73
C LYS A 41 5.50 -5.82 -28.11
N GLN A 42 6.39 -5.56 -29.06
CA GLN A 42 6.33 -6.13 -30.40
C GLN A 42 7.31 -7.29 -30.50
N TYR A 43 6.84 -8.46 -30.92
CA TYR A 43 7.71 -9.62 -31.13
C TYR A 43 8.12 -9.71 -32.61
N LYS A 44 9.39 -10.06 -32.85
CA LYS A 44 9.97 -10.12 -34.20
C LYS A 44 9.27 -11.13 -35.12
N LYS A 45 8.66 -12.17 -34.55
CA LYS A 45 7.92 -13.20 -35.28
C LYS A 45 6.45 -12.80 -35.31
N GLY A 46 5.93 -12.44 -36.49
CA GLY A 46 4.50 -12.10 -36.69
C GLY A 46 4.15 -10.61 -36.59
N GLY A 47 5.04 -9.75 -36.08
CA GLY A 47 4.81 -8.30 -36.03
C GLY A 47 3.71 -7.85 -35.06
N GLU A 48 3.01 -8.79 -34.43
CA GLU A 48 1.95 -8.54 -33.45
C GLU A 48 2.46 -7.75 -32.25
N ILE A 49 1.59 -6.83 -31.82
CA ILE A 49 1.80 -5.95 -30.69
C ILE A 49 0.95 -6.45 -29.54
N TYR A 50 1.60 -6.76 -28.42
CA TYR A 50 0.90 -7.14 -27.20
C TYR A 50 1.00 -6.06 -26.14
N TRP A 51 -0.06 -5.97 -25.35
CA TRP A 51 -0.18 -5.08 -24.20
C TRP A 51 -0.15 -5.91 -22.93
N TYR A 52 0.71 -5.51 -22.00
CA TYR A 52 0.81 -6.10 -20.67
C TYR A 52 0.62 -5.01 -19.64
N VAL A 53 -0.24 -5.26 -18.65
CA VAL A 53 -0.44 -4.38 -17.50
C VAL A 53 0.31 -4.98 -16.33
N TYR A 54 1.19 -4.21 -15.70
CA TYR A 54 2.01 -4.63 -14.57
C TYR A 54 1.77 -3.73 -13.36
N ALA A 55 2.02 -4.28 -12.18
CA ALA A 55 2.00 -3.56 -10.91
C ALA A 55 3.37 -3.61 -10.24
N LYS A 56 3.74 -2.49 -9.62
CA LYS A 56 4.90 -2.39 -8.72
C LYS A 56 4.54 -1.57 -7.50
N TRP A 57 5.10 -1.94 -6.37
CA TRP A 57 5.15 -1.07 -5.20
C TRP A 57 6.00 0.15 -5.49
N GLN A 58 5.60 1.30 -4.97
CA GLN A 58 6.33 2.55 -4.98
C GLN A 58 6.26 3.25 -3.62
N ALA A 59 7.26 4.07 -3.33
CA ALA A 59 7.39 4.89 -2.14
C ALA A 59 8.21 6.15 -2.46
N ASN A 60 8.01 7.23 -1.71
CA ASN A 60 8.83 8.43 -1.84
C ASN A 60 10.25 8.21 -1.28
N GLU A 61 10.36 7.35 -0.26
CA GLU A 61 11.59 7.01 0.44
C GLU A 61 11.99 5.55 0.22
N PRO A 62 13.28 5.20 0.33
CA PRO A 62 13.75 3.83 0.11
C PRO A 62 13.39 2.94 1.31
N ILE A 63 12.24 2.26 1.23
CA ILE A 63 11.70 1.39 2.30
C ILE A 63 11.68 -0.10 1.93
N PHE A 64 11.78 -0.46 0.64
CA PHE A 64 11.78 -1.85 0.21
C PHE A 64 13.20 -2.41 0.22
N LYS A 65 13.38 -3.59 0.83
CA LYS A 65 14.68 -4.28 0.83
C LYS A 65 15.08 -4.62 -0.61
N ARG A 66 16.29 -4.24 -0.98
CA ARG A 66 16.86 -4.58 -2.29
C ARG A 66 17.10 -6.07 -2.39
N ASN A 67 16.60 -6.67 -3.46
CA ASN A 67 16.97 -8.02 -3.87
C ASN A 67 17.68 -7.95 -5.24
N PRO A 68 18.97 -7.56 -5.27
CA PRO A 68 19.70 -7.42 -6.52
C PRO A 68 19.87 -8.78 -7.19
N LYS A 69 19.82 -8.79 -8.53
CA LYS A 69 20.21 -9.99 -9.31
C LYS A 69 21.64 -10.41 -8.91
N PRO A 70 21.98 -11.71 -8.94
CA PRO A 70 23.30 -12.19 -8.52
C PRO A 70 24.48 -11.42 -9.12
N ARG A 71 24.42 -11.13 -10.43
CA ARG A 71 25.44 -10.35 -11.15
C ARG A 71 25.58 -8.87 -10.74
N LEU A 72 24.63 -8.35 -9.96
CA LEU A 72 24.60 -6.97 -9.47
C LEU A 72 24.77 -6.90 -7.94
N LYS A 73 25.08 -8.03 -7.28
CA LYS A 73 25.30 -8.06 -5.83
C LYS A 73 26.51 -7.18 -5.48
N GLY A 74 26.33 -6.24 -4.54
CA GLY A 74 27.34 -5.26 -4.15
C GLY A 74 27.53 -4.09 -5.13
N ILE A 75 26.90 -4.11 -6.31
CA ILE A 75 27.01 -3.03 -7.30
C ILE A 75 25.81 -2.10 -7.15
N VAL A 76 26.04 -0.94 -6.53
CA VAL A 76 25.02 0.08 -6.27
C VAL A 76 25.46 1.39 -6.93
N LYS A 77 24.56 2.03 -7.69
CA LYS A 77 24.86 3.34 -8.31
C LYS A 77 25.21 4.36 -7.20
N ARG A 78 26.21 5.20 -7.46
CA ARG A 78 26.63 6.27 -6.55
C ARG A 78 25.43 7.12 -6.12
N GLY A 79 25.34 7.42 -4.83
CA GLY A 79 24.23 8.20 -4.25
C GLY A 79 22.91 7.43 -4.07
N LYS A 80 22.90 6.10 -4.23
CA LYS A 80 21.73 5.26 -3.90
C LYS A 80 22.00 4.44 -2.64
N ASN A 81 20.95 4.21 -1.86
CA ASN A 81 21.00 3.34 -0.69
C ASN A 81 21.34 1.90 -1.14
N PRO A 82 22.34 1.24 -0.53
CA PRO A 82 22.76 -0.10 -0.91
C PRO A 82 21.79 -1.20 -0.46
N GLU A 83 21.03 -0.97 0.60
CA GLU A 83 20.14 -1.94 1.23
C GLU A 83 18.69 -1.78 0.79
N TYR A 84 18.26 -0.56 0.48
CA TYR A 84 16.85 -0.24 0.22
C TYR A 84 16.59 0.45 -1.13
N THR A 85 15.36 0.35 -1.61
CA THR A 85 14.87 0.94 -2.85
C THR A 85 13.45 1.50 -2.67
N CYS A 86 13.07 2.42 -3.54
CA CYS A 86 11.75 3.08 -3.54
C CYS A 86 10.69 2.28 -4.30
N HIS A 87 11.05 1.17 -4.95
CA HIS A 87 10.12 0.38 -5.75
C HIS A 87 10.45 -1.11 -5.74
N GLN A 88 9.41 -1.94 -5.80
CA GLN A 88 9.51 -3.39 -5.89
C GLN A 88 8.50 -3.90 -6.90
N HIS A 89 8.95 -4.67 -7.90
CA HIS A 89 8.04 -5.28 -8.87
C HIS A 89 7.18 -6.33 -8.18
N ILE A 90 5.87 -6.30 -8.43
CA ILE A 90 4.92 -7.26 -7.86
C ILE A 90 4.62 -8.33 -8.89
N GLY A 91 4.01 -7.95 -10.02
CA GLY A 91 3.57 -8.92 -11.03
C GLY A 91 2.70 -8.28 -12.10
N ARG A 92 2.11 -9.13 -12.93
CA ARG A 92 1.16 -8.76 -13.99
C ARG A 92 -0.25 -8.61 -13.41
N VAL A 93 -0.96 -7.59 -13.88
CA VAL A 93 -2.39 -7.34 -13.60
C VAL A 93 -3.25 -7.88 -14.74
N GLY A 94 -2.76 -7.86 -15.97
CA GLY A 94 -3.49 -8.39 -17.12
C GLY A 94 -2.71 -8.27 -18.41
N SER A 95 -3.28 -8.74 -19.50
CA SER A 95 -2.68 -8.62 -20.83
C SER A 95 -3.70 -8.83 -21.96
N SER A 96 -3.35 -8.34 -23.15
CA SER A 96 -4.09 -8.65 -24.38
C SER A 96 -3.91 -10.11 -24.83
N THR A 97 -3.02 -10.88 -24.19
CA THR A 97 -2.77 -12.30 -24.49
C THR A 97 -3.66 -13.26 -23.69
N GLY A 98 -4.61 -12.76 -22.90
CA GLY A 98 -5.46 -13.58 -22.03
C GLY A 98 -4.76 -14.06 -20.74
N LEU A 99 -3.52 -13.66 -20.51
CA LEU A 99 -2.84 -13.93 -19.24
C LEU A 99 -3.38 -12.98 -18.16
N GLY A 100 -3.90 -13.57 -17.08
CA GLY A 100 -4.54 -12.86 -15.96
C GLY A 100 -3.58 -12.29 -14.92
N THR A 101 -4.16 -11.84 -13.81
CA THR A 101 -3.46 -11.28 -12.65
C THR A 101 -2.63 -12.33 -11.94
N ASP A 102 -1.39 -12.01 -11.60
CA ASP A 102 -0.54 -12.87 -10.77
C ASP A 102 -1.06 -12.83 -9.31
N PRO A 103 -1.11 -13.96 -8.58
CA PRO A 103 -1.62 -13.99 -7.20
C PRO A 103 -0.95 -12.99 -6.25
N GLU A 104 0.35 -12.75 -6.43
CA GLU A 104 1.13 -11.78 -5.65
C GLU A 104 0.61 -10.34 -5.82
N VAL A 105 0.01 -10.03 -6.97
CA VAL A 105 -0.64 -8.73 -7.19
C VAL A 105 -1.90 -8.61 -6.35
N THR A 106 -2.74 -9.66 -6.30
CA THR A 106 -3.95 -9.66 -5.47
C THR A 106 -3.62 -9.45 -4.00
N GLU A 107 -2.62 -10.18 -3.49
CA GLU A 107 -2.17 -10.04 -2.09
C GLU A 107 -1.60 -8.65 -1.82
N ALA A 108 -0.81 -8.09 -2.74
CA ALA A 108 -0.28 -6.74 -2.60
C ALA A 108 -1.38 -5.67 -2.53
N TYR A 109 -2.44 -5.80 -3.34
CA TYR A 109 -3.58 -4.90 -3.25
C TYR A 109 -4.29 -5.04 -1.90
N ARG A 110 -4.46 -6.26 -1.38
CA ARG A 110 -5.06 -6.47 -0.05
C ARG A 110 -4.23 -5.79 1.05
N GLU A 111 -2.91 -5.99 1.05
CA GLU A 111 -2.01 -5.36 2.01
C GLU A 111 -2.04 -3.82 1.92
N TRP A 112 -2.17 -3.26 0.72
CA TRP A 112 -2.29 -1.82 0.52
C TRP A 112 -3.63 -1.27 1.03
N GLU A 113 -4.74 -1.97 0.76
CA GLU A 113 -6.06 -1.60 1.27
C GLU A 113 -6.10 -1.63 2.80
N ASN A 114 -5.48 -2.65 3.41
CA ASN A 114 -5.35 -2.74 4.87
C ASN A 114 -4.62 -1.51 5.45
N ARG A 115 -3.52 -1.08 4.81
CA ARG A 115 -2.79 0.14 5.20
C ARG A 115 -3.66 1.38 5.10
N LYS A 116 -4.33 1.59 3.96
CA LYS A 116 -5.20 2.76 3.77
C LYS A 116 -6.32 2.82 4.81
N ARG A 117 -6.91 1.66 5.13
CA ARG A 117 -7.93 1.55 6.17
C ARG A 117 -7.39 1.90 7.55
N LEU A 118 -6.21 1.39 7.91
CA LEU A 118 -5.58 1.70 9.19
C LEU A 118 -5.26 3.21 9.29
N ASP A 119 -4.63 3.78 8.27
CA ASP A 119 -4.25 5.20 8.26
C ASP A 119 -5.49 6.11 8.35
N ALA A 120 -6.61 5.72 7.71
CA ALA A 120 -7.87 6.45 7.82
C ALA A 120 -8.48 6.39 9.23
N ILE A 121 -8.39 5.23 9.89
CA ILE A 121 -8.88 5.07 11.27
C ILE A 121 -8.02 5.86 12.25
N ASP A 122 -6.69 5.78 12.12
CA ASP A 122 -5.76 6.54 12.97
C ASP A 122 -6.02 8.04 12.86
N LYS A 123 -6.16 8.55 11.63
CA LYS A 123 -6.51 9.95 11.39
C LYS A 123 -7.87 10.33 12.00
N ALA A 124 -8.89 9.48 11.84
CA ALA A 124 -10.21 9.76 12.41
C ALA A 124 -10.17 9.81 13.95
N LEU A 125 -9.42 8.91 14.59
CA LEU A 125 -9.24 8.90 16.04
C LEU A 125 -8.50 10.16 16.54
N GLU A 126 -7.45 10.57 15.83
CA GLU A 126 -6.68 11.80 16.14
C GLU A 126 -7.54 13.07 16.02
N GLU A 127 -8.35 13.17 14.97
CA GLU A 127 -9.28 14.30 14.78
C GLU A 127 -10.32 14.37 15.89
N ILE A 128 -10.84 13.22 16.34
CA ILE A 128 -11.79 13.14 17.45
C ILE A 128 -11.12 13.54 18.77
N GLU A 129 -9.93 13.02 19.07
CA GLU A 129 -9.17 13.39 20.27
C GLU A 129 -8.89 14.90 20.31
N THR A 130 -8.46 15.47 19.18
CA THR A 130 -8.24 16.91 19.04
C THR A 130 -9.52 17.71 19.28
N ALA A 131 -10.65 17.26 18.77
CA ALA A 131 -11.94 17.92 18.99
C ALA A 131 -12.36 17.87 20.46
N LEU A 132 -12.19 16.73 21.14
CA LEU A 132 -12.50 16.55 22.55
C LEU A 132 -11.66 17.46 23.45
N ILE A 133 -10.36 17.56 23.19
CA ILE A 133 -9.46 18.46 23.94
C ILE A 133 -9.91 19.93 23.86
N ARG A 134 -10.46 20.37 22.71
CA ARG A 134 -10.92 21.75 22.53
C ARG A 134 -12.19 22.08 23.31
N VAL A 135 -13.05 21.10 23.56
CA VAL A 135 -14.36 21.30 24.21
C VAL A 135 -14.35 20.91 25.68
N MET A 136 -13.34 20.15 26.13
CA MET A 136 -13.15 19.86 27.53
C MET A 136 -12.60 21.10 28.26
N PRO A 137 -13.17 21.49 29.41
CA PRO A 137 -12.60 22.54 30.23
C PRO A 137 -11.19 22.14 30.66
N LYS A 138 -10.24 23.08 30.60
CA LYS A 138 -8.90 22.88 31.15
C LYS A 138 -9.05 22.63 32.65
N SER A 139 -8.77 21.41 33.07
CA SER A 139 -8.64 21.02 34.48
C SER A 139 -7.56 21.83 35.18
#